data_AF-A0A2G6LJB7-F1
#
_entry.id   AF-A0A2G6LJB7-F1
#
_cell.length_a   1.000
_cell.length_b   1.000
_cell.length_c   1.000
_cell.angle_alpha   90.00
_cell.angle_beta   90.00
_cell.angle_gamma   90.00
#
_symmetry.space_group_name_H-M   'P 1'
#
loop_
_entity.id
_entity.type
_entity.pdbx_description
1 polymer ?
#
loop_
_entity_poly.entity_id
_entity_poly.type
_entity_poly.pdbx_seq_one_letter_code
_entity_poly.pdbx_strand_id
1 'polypeptide(L)' 'KHSSCPSGSQGGDLGKFGRGMMVPEFDEVVFSAPINEVQGPVKTQFGYHLLEVTSRG' A
#
# COMPACT_ATOMS: atom_id res chain seq x y z
N LYS A 1 15.42 20.25 -2.76
CA LYS A 1 15.93 19.66 -4.02
C LYS A 1 16.35 18.23 -3.73
N HIS A 2 15.57 17.22 -4.13
CA HIS A 2 15.96 15.81 -4.41
C HIS A 2 14.68 14.96 -4.48
N SER A 3 13.93 15.09 -5.59
CA SER A 3 13.01 14.03 -6.02
C SER A 3 12.70 14.28 -7.50
N SER A 4 13.05 13.31 -8.35
CA SER A 4 12.91 13.36 -9.82
C SER A 4 12.20 12.10 -10.32
N CYS A 5 11.11 11.72 -9.66
CA CYS A 5 10.22 10.64 -10.11
C CYS A 5 8.77 11.19 -10.21
N PRO A 6 8.06 11.02 -11.34
CA PRO A 6 6.68 11.50 -11.50
C PRO A 6 5.66 10.88 -10.54
N SER A 7 6.00 9.78 -9.85
CA SER A 7 5.18 9.13 -8.82
C SER A 7 5.53 9.55 -7.39
N GLY A 8 6.59 10.34 -7.18
CA GLY A 8 6.88 10.93 -5.86
C GLY A 8 5.84 11.96 -5.41
N SER A 9 5.02 12.45 -6.34
CA SER A 9 4.06 13.54 -6.13
C SER A 9 2.80 13.15 -5.34
N GLN A 10 2.58 11.85 -5.07
CA GLN A 10 1.43 11.36 -4.29
C GLN A 10 1.84 10.53 -3.04
N GLY A 11 3.11 10.58 -2.63
CA GLY A 11 3.52 10.00 -1.34
C GLY A 11 3.42 8.47 -1.21
N GLY A 12 3.27 7.74 -2.32
CA GLY A 12 3.05 6.28 -2.29
C GLY A 12 1.58 5.86 -2.21
N ASP A 13 0.64 6.78 -2.45
CA ASP A 13 -0.79 6.46 -2.48
C ASP A 13 -1.11 5.52 -3.66
N LEU A 14 -1.69 4.37 -3.34
CA LEU A 14 -2.16 3.36 -4.30
C LEU A 14 -3.60 3.63 -4.77
N GLY A 15 -4.26 4.65 -4.20
CA GLY A 15 -5.66 4.95 -4.44
C GLY A 15 -6.59 3.91 -3.83
N LYS A 16 -7.87 3.95 -4.22
CA LYS A 16 -8.86 2.97 -3.79
C LYS A 16 -8.85 1.78 -4.74
N PHE A 17 -8.58 0.59 -4.20
CA PHE A 17 -8.66 -0.67 -4.93
C PHE A 17 -9.54 -1.67 -4.16
N GLY A 18 -10.19 -2.57 -4.90
CA GLY A 18 -10.99 -3.66 -4.35
C GLY A 18 -10.21 -4.98 -4.22
N ARG A 19 -10.81 -5.99 -3.58
CA ARG A 19 -10.25 -7.35 -3.52
C ARG A 19 -9.95 -7.89 -4.92
N GLY A 20 -8.77 -8.47 -5.09
CA GLY A 20 -8.27 -9.08 -6.33
C GLY A 20 -7.60 -8.10 -7.29
N MET A 21 -7.53 -6.81 -6.96
CA MET A 21 -6.88 -5.79 -7.80
C MET A 21 -5.39 -5.68 -7.53
N MET A 22 -4.94 -6.09 -6.34
CA MET A 22 -3.53 -6.07 -5.92
C MET A 22 -3.03 -7.50 -5.68
N VAL A 23 -1.73 -7.62 -5.41
CA VAL A 23 -1.13 -8.91 -5.05
C VAL A 23 -1.81 -9.48 -3.78
N PRO A 24 -1.96 -10.81 -3.66
CA PRO A 24 -2.66 -11.43 -2.53
C PRO A 24 -2.13 -10.97 -1.17
N GLU A 25 -0.82 -10.74 -1.06
CA GLU A 25 -0.16 -10.27 0.16
C GLU A 25 -0.63 -8.87 0.58
N PHE A 26 -0.98 -8.02 -0.38
CA PHE A 26 -1.50 -6.68 -0.10
C PHE A 26 -2.96 -6.75 0.32
N ASP A 27 -3.76 -7.54 -0.40
CA ASP A 27 -5.16 -7.74 -0.06
C ASP A 27 -5.31 -8.28 1.36
N GLU A 28 -4.58 -9.33 1.72
CA GLU A 28 -4.64 -9.90 3.08
C GLU A 28 -4.37 -8.84 4.14
N VAL A 29 -3.34 -8.02 3.96
CA VAL A 29 -2.98 -6.96 4.92
C VAL A 29 -4.01 -5.84 4.92
N VAL A 30 -4.43 -5.35 3.76
CA VAL A 30 -5.37 -4.23 3.62
C VAL A 30 -6.77 -4.58 4.12
N PHE A 31 -7.17 -5.86 4.06
CA PHE A 31 -8.47 -6.32 4.56
C PHE A 31 -8.44 -6.83 6.01
N SER A 32 -7.29 -7.24 6.54
CA SER A 32 -7.16 -7.68 7.95
C SER A 32 -6.75 -6.56 8.90
N ALA A 33 -5.94 -5.61 8.45
CA ALA A 33 -5.37 -4.58 9.31
C ALA A 33 -6.36 -3.48 9.72
N PRO A 34 -6.13 -2.80 10.85
CA PRO A 34 -6.87 -1.61 11.22
C PRO A 34 -6.56 -0.40 10.30
N ILE A 35 -7.52 0.52 10.22
CA ILE A 35 -7.42 1.78 9.44
C ILE A 35 -6.49 2.75 10.19
N ASN A 36 -5.66 3.49 9.46
CA ASN A 36 -4.62 4.41 9.94
C ASN A 36 -3.50 3.73 10.75
N GLU A 37 -3.23 2.46 10.47
CA GLU A 37 -2.09 1.75 11.05
C GLU A 37 -1.16 1.24 9.94
N VAL A 38 0.14 1.45 10.14
CA VAL A 38 1.17 0.99 9.21
C VAL A 38 1.44 -0.49 9.45
N GLN A 39 1.34 -1.26 8.39
CA GLN A 39 1.53 -2.71 8.36
C GLN A 39 2.75 -3.06 7.52
N GLY A 40 3.57 -3.97 8.02
CA GLY A 40 4.70 -4.51 7.28
C GLY A 40 5.91 -4.84 8.16
N PRO A 41 7.04 -5.19 7.54
CA PRO A 41 7.30 -5.17 6.10
C PRO A 41 6.66 -6.36 5.36
N VAL A 42 5.82 -6.06 4.36
CA VAL A 42 5.18 -7.05 3.48
C VAL A 42 6.14 -7.39 2.36
N LYS A 43 6.54 -8.66 2.27
CA LYS A 43 7.42 -9.14 1.20
C LYS A 43 6.57 -9.52 -0.01
N THR A 44 6.86 -8.92 -1.16
CA THR A 44 6.27 -9.28 -2.45
C THR A 44 7.39 -9.61 -3.44
N GLN A 45 7.01 -10.05 -4.65
CA GLN A 45 7.96 -10.21 -5.76
C GLN A 45 8.69 -8.91 -6.14
N PHE A 46 8.17 -7.74 -5.75
CA PHE A 46 8.74 -6.43 -6.06
C PHE A 46 9.66 -5.90 -4.95
N GLY A 47 9.76 -6.60 -3.81
CA GLY A 47 10.59 -6.21 -2.69
C GLY A 47 9.82 -6.18 -1.37
N TYR A 48 10.19 -5.25 -0.49
CA TYR A 48 9.51 -5.05 0.79
C TYR A 48 8.71 -3.75 0.75
N HIS A 49 7.47 -3.83 1.22
CA HIS A 49 6.53 -2.71 1.22
C HIS A 49 5.94 -2.52 2.61
N LEU A 50 5.71 -1.26 2.96
CA LEU A 50 4.91 -0.85 4.12
C LEU A 50 3.56 -0.38 3.57
N LEU A 51 2.48 -0.88 4.16
CA LEU A 51 1.11 -0.59 3.75
C LEU A 51 0.41 0.16 4.87
N GLU A 52 -0.32 1.22 4.55
CA GLU A 52 -1.18 1.90 5.51
C GLU A 52 -2.59 1.97 4.93
N VAL A 53 -3.57 1.51 5.69
CA VAL A 53 -4.97 1.55 5.25
C VAL A 53 -5.57 2.90 5.63
N THR A 54 -5.63 3.85 4.72
CA THR A 54 -6.16 5.20 5.00
C THR A 54 -7.69 5.27 5.07
N SER A 55 -8.40 4.38 4.37
CA SER A 55 -9.87 4.32 4.36
C SER A 55 -10.37 2.96 3.87
N ARG A 56 -11.51 2.49 4.41
CA ARG A 56 -12.24 1.29 3.96
C ARG A 56 -13.71 1.66 3.80
N GLY A 57 -14.30 1.36 2.64
CA GLY A 57 -15.69 1.68 2.30
C GLY A 57 -16.32 0.62 1.43
#